data_AF-M0A8P7-F1
#
_entry.id   AF-M0A8P7-F1
#
_cell.length_a   1.000
_cell.length_b   1.000
_cell.length_c   1.000
_cell.angle_alpha   90.00
_cell.angle_beta   90.00
_cell.angle_gamma   90.00
#
_symmetry.space_group_name_H-M   'P 1'
#
loop_
_entity.id
_entity.type
_entity.pdbx_description
1 polymer ?
#
loop_
_entity_poly.entity_id
_entity_poly.type
_entity_poly.pdbx_seq_one_letter_code
_entity_poly.pdbx_strand_id
1 'polypeptide(L)'
;MATDDSPTTDPPAKIDGTSEDGSRDTDATNSKSETGGKDEVKTETEDTHTHTHNRETDEPQAPGPPLSEQELAALHEVELGLEWIQRAQGYLLEFHHATGHGIDHIDEAETHLRTAGHDDLAAAIRRDLLPHGVVDDDRWSYDVLEDFQATLLAETVALERRVRDELADGERHVAERRQEREWKYLADEER
;
A
#
# COMPACT_ATOMS: atom_id res chain seq x y z
N MET A 1 31.52 -46.04 49.49
CA MET A 1 31.43 -46.81 48.24
C MET A 1 30.27 -46.21 47.47
N ALA A 2 30.55 -45.18 46.68
CA ALA A 2 29.57 -44.42 45.92
C ALA A 2 29.98 -44.52 44.45
N THR A 3 29.13 -45.10 43.62
CA THR A 3 29.35 -45.28 42.18
C THR A 3 28.83 -44.05 41.46
N ASP A 4 29.81 -43.32 40.92
CA ASP A 4 29.72 -42.41 39.79
C ASP A 4 29.48 -43.22 38.51
N ASP A 5 28.50 -42.82 37.69
CA ASP A 5 28.54 -43.11 36.25
C ASP A 5 27.67 -42.09 35.50
N SER A 6 28.36 -41.25 34.72
CA SER A 6 27.79 -40.21 33.87
C SER A 6 27.46 -40.78 32.48
N PRO A 7 26.47 -40.23 31.74
CA PRO A 7 26.07 -40.76 30.44
C PRO A 7 27.09 -40.41 29.33
N THR A 8 27.38 -41.43 28.50
CA THR A 8 28.23 -41.35 27.31
C THR A 8 27.55 -40.57 26.18
N THR A 9 28.26 -39.61 25.59
CA THR A 9 27.90 -38.86 24.39
C THR A 9 28.41 -39.55 23.12
N ASP A 10 27.56 -39.63 22.09
CA ASP A 10 27.94 -40.12 20.74
C ASP A 10 28.74 -39.07 19.94
N PRO A 11 29.69 -39.47 19.08
CA PRO A 11 30.41 -38.58 18.18
C PRO A 11 29.68 -38.34 16.83
N PRO A 12 29.98 -37.23 16.11
CA PRO A 12 29.30 -36.89 14.86
C PRO A 12 29.84 -37.67 13.65
N ALA A 13 28.93 -38.05 12.74
CA ALA A 13 29.26 -38.63 11.44
C ALA A 13 29.61 -37.55 10.40
N LYS A 14 30.55 -37.90 9.52
CA LYS A 14 31.17 -37.05 8.50
C LYS A 14 30.26 -36.81 7.29
N ILE A 15 30.39 -35.59 6.78
CA ILE A 15 30.04 -35.09 5.44
C ILE A 15 30.70 -35.88 4.30
N ASP A 16 29.93 -36.16 3.26
CA ASP A 16 30.43 -36.39 1.89
C ASP A 16 29.52 -35.64 0.91
N GLY A 17 30.12 -34.97 -0.07
CA GLY A 17 29.46 -34.05 -0.99
C GLY A 17 29.39 -34.62 -2.40
N THR A 18 28.31 -34.30 -3.10
CA THR A 18 28.27 -34.33 -4.57
C THR A 18 27.41 -33.19 -5.09
N SER A 19 28.03 -32.34 -5.90
CA SER A 19 27.42 -31.27 -6.69
C SER A 19 26.51 -31.83 -7.79
N GLU A 20 25.36 -31.21 -8.00
CA GLU A 20 24.72 -31.12 -9.31
C GLU A 20 24.22 -29.69 -9.56
N ASP A 21 24.74 -29.12 -10.65
CA ASP A 21 24.47 -27.81 -11.22
C ASP A 21 23.17 -27.86 -12.05
N GLY A 22 22.30 -26.89 -11.85
CA GLY A 22 20.95 -26.83 -12.40
C GLY A 22 20.49 -25.40 -12.68
N SER A 23 21.15 -24.77 -13.65
CA SER A 23 20.69 -23.74 -14.58
C SER A 23 19.23 -23.24 -14.47
N ARG A 24 19.05 -21.92 -14.51
CA ARG A 24 17.98 -21.21 -15.26
C ARG A 24 18.27 -19.71 -15.36
N ASP A 25 18.90 -19.33 -16.47
CA ASP A 25 18.80 -17.98 -17.04
C ASP A 25 17.53 -17.93 -17.91
N THR A 26 16.70 -16.89 -17.74
CA THR A 26 15.59 -16.59 -18.65
C THR A 26 15.83 -15.26 -19.33
N ASP A 27 16.30 -15.31 -20.58
CA ASP A 27 16.22 -14.20 -21.54
C ASP A 27 15.20 -14.59 -22.61
N ALA A 28 14.08 -13.86 -22.67
CA ALA A 28 12.99 -14.11 -23.60
C ALA A 28 12.84 -12.93 -24.56
N THR A 29 13.40 -13.12 -25.76
CA THR A 29 13.15 -12.33 -26.95
C THR A 29 11.79 -12.69 -27.55
N ASN A 30 11.02 -11.70 -28.01
CA ASN A 30 9.80 -11.94 -28.80
C ASN A 30 9.86 -11.18 -30.13
N SER A 31 10.10 -11.93 -31.21
CA SER A 31 10.03 -11.47 -32.60
C SER A 31 8.65 -11.79 -33.18
N LYS A 32 7.92 -10.73 -33.56
CA LYS A 32 6.71 -10.80 -34.40
C LYS A 32 7.08 -11.23 -35.81
N SER A 33 6.32 -12.17 -36.37
CA SER A 33 6.25 -12.41 -37.81
C SER A 33 4.79 -12.38 -38.27
N GLU A 34 4.56 -11.62 -39.34
CA GLU A 34 3.32 -11.58 -40.11
C GLU A 34 3.37 -12.63 -41.22
N THR A 35 2.24 -13.25 -41.56
CA THR A 35 1.87 -13.53 -42.96
C THR A 35 0.38 -13.85 -43.08
N GLY A 36 -0.26 -13.26 -44.07
CA GLY A 36 -1.70 -13.34 -44.31
C GLY A 36 -2.15 -14.49 -45.21
N GLY A 37 -3.46 -14.64 -45.31
CA GLY A 37 -4.18 -15.49 -46.27
C GLY A 37 -5.60 -14.95 -46.46
N LYS A 38 -5.96 -14.63 -47.70
CA LYS A 38 -7.30 -14.19 -48.13
C LYS A 38 -8.13 -15.41 -48.51
N ASP A 39 -9.43 -15.39 -48.25
CA ASP A 39 -10.45 -16.04 -49.09
C ASP A 39 -11.80 -15.31 -48.95
N GLU A 40 -12.36 -14.93 -50.09
CA GLU A 40 -13.72 -14.38 -50.26
C GLU A 40 -14.73 -15.52 -50.49
N VAL A 41 -16.00 -15.31 -50.09
CA VAL A 41 -17.24 -15.35 -50.94
C VAL A 41 -18.51 -15.44 -50.06
N LYS A 42 -19.34 -14.37 -50.15
CA LYS A 42 -20.84 -14.21 -50.27
C LYS A 42 -21.81 -15.24 -49.62
N THR A 43 -23.04 -14.95 -49.15
CA THR A 43 -23.95 -13.80 -48.88
C THR A 43 -25.22 -14.37 -48.17
N GLU A 44 -26.08 -13.47 -47.64
CA GLU A 44 -27.51 -13.64 -47.22
C GLU A 44 -27.75 -14.21 -45.80
N THR A 45 -28.61 -13.69 -44.90
CA THR A 45 -29.76 -12.73 -44.92
C THR A 45 -30.09 -12.25 -43.50
N GLU A 46 -30.59 -11.01 -43.41
CA GLU A 46 -31.62 -10.43 -42.51
C GLU A 46 -31.70 -10.82 -41.01
N ASP A 47 -31.58 -9.83 -40.12
CA ASP A 47 -32.70 -9.38 -39.26
C ASP A 47 -32.37 -8.06 -38.54
N THR A 48 -33.08 -6.99 -38.93
CA THR A 48 -32.94 -5.65 -38.33
C THR A 48 -33.90 -5.55 -37.15
N HIS A 49 -33.42 -5.78 -35.93
CA HIS A 49 -34.18 -5.42 -34.73
C HIS A 49 -34.00 -3.92 -34.44
N THR A 50 -35.03 -3.14 -34.79
CA THR A 50 -35.17 -1.75 -34.36
C THR A 50 -35.41 -1.71 -32.85
N HIS A 51 -34.35 -1.54 -32.05
CA HIS A 51 -34.49 -1.20 -30.65
C HIS A 51 -34.73 0.31 -30.56
N THR A 52 -36.00 0.69 -30.41
CA THR A 52 -36.41 2.06 -30.08
C THR A 52 -35.84 2.39 -28.71
N HIS A 53 -34.67 3.04 -28.68
CA HIS A 53 -34.19 3.72 -27.48
C HIS A 53 -35.16 4.87 -27.18
N ASN A 54 -36.06 4.63 -26.22
CA ASN A 54 -36.71 5.72 -25.49
C ASN A 54 -35.60 6.50 -24.79
N ARG A 55 -35.12 7.55 -25.44
CA ARG A 55 -34.28 8.58 -24.83
C ARG A 55 -35.21 9.39 -23.93
N GLU A 56 -35.48 8.87 -22.74
CA GLU A 56 -35.90 9.72 -21.63
C GLU A 56 -34.87 10.85 -21.54
N THR A 57 -35.38 12.05 -21.70
CA THR A 57 -34.62 13.28 -21.58
C THR A 57 -34.03 13.32 -20.18
N ASP A 58 -32.71 13.20 -20.10
CA ASP A 58 -31.90 13.53 -18.94
C ASP A 58 -32.01 15.06 -18.76
N GLU A 59 -33.16 15.51 -18.25
CA GLU A 59 -33.30 16.90 -17.82
C GLU A 59 -32.33 17.10 -16.66
N PRO A 60 -31.45 18.12 -16.71
CA PRO A 60 -30.54 18.38 -15.62
C PRO A 60 -31.36 18.54 -14.34
N GLN A 61 -31.18 17.59 -13.42
CA GLN A 61 -31.81 17.61 -12.10
C GLN A 61 -31.54 18.99 -11.49
N ALA A 62 -32.60 19.73 -11.15
CA ALA A 62 -32.44 21.02 -10.50
C ALA A 62 -31.53 20.85 -9.28
N PRO A 63 -30.54 21.74 -9.06
CA PRO A 63 -29.61 21.60 -7.94
C PRO A 63 -30.43 21.46 -6.66
N GLY A 64 -30.08 20.45 -5.86
CA GLY A 64 -30.71 20.21 -4.56
C GLY A 64 -30.65 21.46 -3.67
N PRO A 65 -31.43 21.49 -2.57
CA PRO A 65 -31.32 22.58 -1.61
C PRO A 65 -29.85 22.74 -1.19
N PRO A 66 -29.38 24.00 -0.99
CA PRO A 66 -28.01 24.23 -0.55
C PRO A 66 -27.77 23.52 0.79
N LEU A 67 -26.56 22.99 0.96
CA LEU A 67 -26.15 22.33 2.20
C LEU A 67 -26.40 23.22 3.41
N SER A 68 -26.92 22.62 4.48
CA SER A 68 -27.02 23.28 5.77
C SER A 68 -25.63 23.54 6.35
N GLU A 69 -25.53 24.53 7.24
CA GLU A 69 -24.26 24.81 7.95
C GLU A 69 -23.76 23.59 8.73
N GLN A 70 -24.67 22.75 9.23
CA GLN A 70 -24.29 21.53 9.95
C GLN A 70 -23.73 20.45 9.02
N GLU A 71 -24.27 20.31 7.80
CA GLU A 71 -23.74 19.40 6.78
C GLU A 71 -22.39 19.88 6.24
N LEU A 72 -22.24 21.19 6.02
CA LEU A 72 -20.95 21.78 5.64
C LEU A 72 -19.88 21.55 6.72
N ALA A 73 -20.23 21.77 7.99
CA ALA A 73 -19.33 21.49 9.10
C ALA A 73 -18.97 20.00 9.19
N ALA A 74 -19.94 19.10 9.01
CA ALA A 74 -19.67 17.65 9.03
C ALA A 74 -18.75 17.21 7.88
N LEU A 75 -18.97 17.72 6.66
CA LEU A 75 -18.08 17.46 5.52
C LEU A 75 -16.65 17.91 5.80
N HIS A 76 -16.50 19.14 6.31
CA HIS A 76 -15.20 19.69 6.66
C HIS A 76 -14.48 18.84 7.72
N GLU A 77 -15.17 18.44 8.79
CA GLU A 77 -14.59 17.60 9.85
C GLU A 77 -14.18 16.20 9.33
N VAL A 78 -14.94 15.63 8.39
CA VAL A 78 -14.59 14.34 7.76
C VAL A 78 -13.35 14.49 6.87
N GLU A 79 -13.26 15.55 6.06
CA GLU A 79 -12.09 15.85 5.24
C GLU A 79 -10.84 16.07 6.12
N LEU A 80 -10.96 16.86 7.19
CA LEU A 80 -9.89 17.08 8.16
C LEU A 80 -9.48 15.79 8.88
N GLY A 81 -10.46 14.96 9.27
CA GLY A 81 -10.20 13.66 9.87
C GLY A 81 -9.36 12.77 8.96
N LEU A 82 -9.71 12.68 7.68
CA LEU A 82 -8.92 11.94 6.69
C LEU A 82 -7.50 12.51 6.56
N GLU A 83 -7.34 13.83 6.52
CA GLU A 83 -6.01 14.47 6.46
C GLU A 83 -5.12 14.05 7.65
N TRP A 84 -5.67 14.05 8.87
CA TRP A 84 -4.92 13.62 10.05
C TRP A 84 -4.54 12.15 10.02
N ILE A 85 -5.40 11.27 9.51
CA ILE A 85 -5.09 9.84 9.34
C ILE A 85 -4.02 9.63 8.26
N GLN A 86 -4.07 10.39 7.16
CA GLN A 86 -3.00 10.39 6.15
C GLN A 86 -1.67 10.92 6.74
N ARG A 87 -1.72 11.92 7.61
CA ARG A 87 -0.54 12.41 8.33
C ARG A 87 0.04 11.34 9.26
N ALA A 88 -0.82 10.58 9.95
CA ALA A 88 -0.39 9.45 10.76
C ALA A 88 0.33 8.37 9.93
N GLN A 89 -0.16 8.06 8.72
CA GLN A 89 0.56 7.19 7.77
C GLN A 89 1.96 7.73 7.46
N GLY A 90 2.09 9.04 7.24
CA GLY A 90 3.39 9.67 7.01
C GLY A 90 4.39 9.42 8.14
N TYR A 91 3.93 9.43 9.40
CA TYR A 91 4.77 9.09 10.54
C TYR A 91 5.15 7.61 10.59
N LEU A 92 4.27 6.69 10.16
CA LEU A 92 4.61 5.27 10.05
C LEU A 92 5.62 4.99 8.94
N LEU A 93 5.54 5.72 7.82
CA LEU A 93 6.53 5.63 6.76
C LEU A 93 7.91 6.11 7.24
N GLU A 94 7.96 7.24 7.94
CA GLU A 94 9.20 7.74 8.54
C GLU A 94 9.76 6.77 9.58
N PHE A 95 8.90 6.22 10.44
CA PHE A 95 9.27 5.18 11.39
C PHE A 95 9.88 3.96 10.69
N HIS A 96 9.27 3.48 9.60
CA HIS A 96 9.78 2.37 8.81
C HIS A 96 11.17 2.67 8.24
N HIS A 97 11.36 3.83 7.59
CA HIS A 97 12.66 4.23 7.03
C HIS A 97 13.73 4.39 8.09
N ALA A 98 13.43 5.07 9.20
CA ALA A 98 14.37 5.26 10.29
C ALA A 98 14.78 3.92 10.92
N THR A 99 13.83 2.99 11.07
CA THR A 99 14.10 1.63 11.57
C THR A 99 15.01 0.86 10.61
N GLY A 100 14.68 0.86 9.31
CA GLY A 100 15.49 0.19 8.28
C GLY A 100 16.92 0.73 8.26
N HIS A 101 17.08 2.06 8.28
CA HIS A 101 18.40 2.69 8.33
C HIS A 101 19.18 2.29 9.59
N GLY A 102 18.51 2.22 10.74
CA GLY A 102 19.13 1.73 11.98
C GLY A 102 19.61 0.28 11.87
N ILE A 103 18.78 -0.60 11.29
CA ILE A 103 19.12 -2.01 11.07
C ILE A 103 20.30 -2.16 10.10
N ASP A 104 20.40 -1.34 9.06
CA ASP A 104 21.55 -1.35 8.13
C ASP A 104 22.88 -1.09 8.85
N HIS A 105 22.92 -0.11 9.77
CA HIS A 105 24.11 0.16 10.57
C HIS A 105 24.46 -0.99 11.52
N ILE A 106 23.45 -1.70 12.02
CA ILE A 106 23.64 -2.87 12.89
C ILE A 106 24.19 -4.07 12.11
N ASP A 107 23.73 -4.29 10.87
CA ASP A 107 24.27 -5.31 9.97
C ASP A 107 25.73 -5.00 9.59
N GLU A 108 26.06 -3.73 9.30
CA GLU A 108 27.45 -3.32 9.06
C GLU A 108 28.32 -3.51 10.32
N ALA A 109 27.78 -3.18 11.50
CA ALA A 109 28.48 -3.38 12.77
C ALA A 109 28.77 -4.88 13.03
N GLU A 110 27.87 -5.79 12.64
CA GLU A 110 28.11 -7.24 12.70
C GLU A 110 29.35 -7.63 11.88
N THR A 111 29.46 -7.12 10.65
CA THR A 111 30.60 -7.37 9.77
C THR A 111 31.90 -6.83 10.36
N HIS A 112 31.87 -5.62 10.93
CA HIS A 112 33.03 -5.03 11.60
C HIS A 112 33.46 -5.82 12.85
N LEU A 113 32.50 -6.24 13.69
CA LEU A 113 32.78 -7.05 14.89
C LEU A 113 33.41 -8.38 14.52
N ARG A 114 32.89 -9.05 13.49
CA ARG A 114 33.46 -10.31 12.98
C ARG A 114 34.89 -10.11 12.47
N THR A 115 35.13 -9.06 11.71
CA THR A 115 36.48 -8.71 11.20
C THR A 115 37.46 -8.40 12.33
N ALA A 116 36.98 -7.81 13.42
CA ALA A 116 37.78 -7.51 14.60
C ALA A 116 38.01 -8.74 15.53
N GLY A 117 37.42 -9.90 15.22
CA GLY A 117 37.54 -11.13 16.02
C GLY A 117 36.58 -11.22 17.20
N HIS A 118 35.52 -10.41 17.23
CA HIS A 118 34.47 -10.44 18.24
C HIS A 118 33.29 -11.31 17.79
N ASP A 119 33.55 -12.59 17.51
CA ASP A 119 32.57 -13.52 16.91
C ASP A 119 31.29 -13.70 17.73
N ASP A 120 31.39 -13.72 19.06
CA ASP A 120 30.21 -13.88 19.94
C ASP A 120 29.24 -12.70 19.83
N LEU A 121 29.77 -11.47 19.72
CA LEU A 121 28.96 -10.26 19.56
C LEU A 121 28.34 -10.19 18.17
N ALA A 122 29.11 -10.52 17.13
CA ALA A 122 28.58 -10.62 15.76
C ALA A 122 27.47 -11.68 15.66
N ALA A 123 27.66 -12.84 16.30
CA ALA A 123 26.66 -13.90 16.35
C ALA A 123 25.38 -13.47 17.09
N ALA A 124 25.51 -12.73 18.20
CA ALA A 124 24.35 -12.19 18.91
C ALA A 124 23.55 -11.20 18.03
N ILE A 125 24.22 -10.30 17.31
CA ILE A 125 23.53 -9.41 16.35
C ILE A 125 22.79 -10.23 15.29
N ARG A 126 23.49 -11.19 14.67
CA ARG A 126 22.94 -11.96 13.54
C ARG A 126 21.78 -12.89 13.94
N ARG A 127 21.87 -13.53 15.10
CA ARG A 127 20.89 -14.52 15.55
C ARG A 127 19.73 -13.89 16.31
N ASP A 128 20.02 -12.87 17.11
CA ASP A 128 19.07 -12.39 18.12
C ASP A 128 18.46 -11.03 17.74
N LEU A 129 19.25 -10.11 17.16
CA LEU A 129 18.76 -8.73 16.90
C LEU A 129 18.25 -8.51 15.47
N LEU A 130 18.99 -8.91 14.43
CA LEU A 130 18.57 -8.69 13.04
C LEU A 130 17.23 -9.34 12.63
N PRO A 131 16.84 -10.54 13.13
CA PRO A 131 15.53 -11.10 12.83
C PRO A 131 14.39 -10.50 13.69
N HIS A 132 14.69 -9.60 14.61
CA HIS A 132 13.74 -9.11 15.60
C HIS A 132 12.76 -8.08 15.01
N GLY A 133 11.46 -8.36 15.12
CA GLY A 133 10.39 -7.45 14.73
C GLY A 133 10.24 -6.24 15.68
N VAL A 134 9.50 -5.22 15.24
CA VAL A 134 9.21 -4.01 16.03
C VAL A 134 7.98 -4.16 16.94
N VAL A 135 7.14 -5.17 16.71
CA VAL A 135 5.98 -5.47 17.55
C VAL A 135 5.89 -6.96 17.81
N ASP A 136 5.73 -7.34 19.08
CA ASP A 136 5.65 -8.73 19.56
C ASP A 136 6.80 -9.61 19.07
N ASP A 137 7.97 -9.01 18.84
CA ASP A 137 9.22 -9.61 18.33
C ASP A 137 9.15 -10.23 16.90
N ASP A 138 7.97 -10.26 16.27
CA ASP A 138 7.74 -10.91 14.98
C ASP A 138 7.39 -9.94 13.83
N ARG A 139 6.60 -8.90 14.09
CA ARG A 139 6.12 -8.00 13.02
C ARG A 139 7.15 -6.97 12.63
N TRP A 140 7.38 -6.82 11.34
CA TRP A 140 8.31 -5.84 10.80
C TRP A 140 7.67 -4.46 10.68
N SER A 141 8.49 -3.42 10.59
CA SER A 141 7.99 -2.05 10.51
C SER A 141 7.16 -1.79 9.25
N TYR A 142 7.40 -2.52 8.16
CA TYR A 142 6.56 -2.46 6.97
C TYR A 142 5.21 -3.14 7.19
N ASP A 143 5.12 -4.25 7.94
CA ASP A 143 3.85 -4.90 8.26
C ASP A 143 2.93 -3.92 9.01
N VAL A 144 3.47 -3.17 9.97
CA VAL A 144 2.71 -2.16 10.72
C VAL A 144 2.18 -1.04 9.80
N LEU A 145 2.99 -0.60 8.84
CA LEU A 145 2.59 0.40 7.86
C LEU A 145 1.50 -0.14 6.92
N GLU A 146 1.68 -1.35 6.38
CA GLU A 146 0.76 -1.99 5.46
C GLU A 146 -0.58 -2.29 6.14
N ASP A 147 -0.57 -2.79 7.38
CA ASP A 147 -1.78 -3.02 8.18
C ASP A 147 -2.55 -1.70 8.39
N PHE A 148 -1.85 -0.62 8.73
CA PHE A 148 -2.47 0.70 8.88
C PHE A 148 -3.12 1.19 7.58
N GLN A 149 -2.45 0.99 6.46
CA GLN A 149 -2.91 1.36 5.12
C GLN A 149 -4.14 0.55 4.71
N ALA A 150 -4.08 -0.77 4.90
CA ALA A 150 -5.13 -1.70 4.49
C ALA A 150 -6.38 -1.64 5.38
N THR A 151 -6.25 -1.15 6.62
CA THR A 151 -7.35 -1.07 7.58
C THR A 151 -7.83 0.37 7.77
N LEU A 152 -7.31 1.07 8.78
CA LEU A 152 -7.83 2.35 9.24
C LEU A 152 -7.83 3.41 8.13
N LEU A 153 -6.75 3.51 7.34
CA LEU A 153 -6.70 4.49 6.26
C LEU A 153 -7.71 4.15 5.15
N ALA A 154 -7.75 2.90 4.68
CA ALA A 154 -8.68 2.47 3.64
C ALA A 154 -10.14 2.71 4.05
N GLU A 155 -10.52 2.34 5.28
CA GLU A 155 -11.87 2.57 5.82
C GLU A 155 -12.20 4.07 5.94
N THR A 156 -11.23 4.89 6.36
CA THR A 156 -11.42 6.34 6.46
C THR A 156 -11.61 6.98 5.09
N VAL A 157 -10.84 6.56 4.09
CA VAL A 157 -10.99 7.03 2.69
C VAL A 157 -12.35 6.62 2.13
N ALA A 158 -12.79 5.38 2.39
CA ALA A 158 -14.09 4.91 1.94
C ALA A 158 -15.25 5.70 2.59
N LEU A 159 -15.14 5.99 3.89
CA LEU A 159 -16.11 6.81 4.62
C LEU A 159 -16.15 8.25 4.09
N GLU A 160 -15.02 8.94 3.96
CA GLU A 160 -14.95 10.29 3.41
C GLU A 160 -15.64 10.36 2.05
N ARG A 161 -15.29 9.42 1.16
CA ARG A 161 -15.84 9.38 -0.18
C ARG A 161 -17.35 9.22 -0.14
N ARG A 162 -17.86 8.32 0.69
CA ARG A 162 -19.29 8.09 0.84
C ARG A 162 -20.02 9.35 1.33
N VAL A 163 -19.50 10.00 2.38
CA VAL A 163 -20.10 11.22 2.94
C VAL A 163 -20.12 12.33 1.89
N ARG A 164 -19.02 12.52 1.17
CA ARG A 164 -18.91 13.52 0.09
C ARG A 164 -19.82 13.21 -1.09
N ASP A 165 -19.91 11.95 -1.51
CA ASP A 165 -20.78 11.55 -2.62
C ASP A 165 -22.27 11.70 -2.23
N GLU A 166 -22.65 11.46 -0.97
CA GLU A 166 -24.03 11.61 -0.47
C GLU A 166 -24.46 13.07 -0.22
N LEU A 167 -23.56 13.93 0.27
CA LEU A 167 -23.90 15.29 0.69
C LEU A 167 -23.49 16.38 -0.31
N ALA A 168 -22.47 16.13 -1.14
CA ALA A 168 -21.84 17.16 -1.95
C ALA A 168 -21.69 16.76 -3.43
N ASP A 169 -22.42 15.73 -3.88
CA ASP A 169 -22.34 15.21 -5.26
C ASP A 169 -20.89 14.89 -5.69
N GLY A 170 -20.05 14.50 -4.73
CA GLY A 170 -18.64 14.20 -4.98
C GLY A 170 -17.70 15.41 -4.95
N GLU A 171 -18.18 16.62 -4.73
CA GLU A 171 -17.34 17.83 -4.66
C GLU A 171 -16.53 17.89 -3.35
N ARG A 172 -15.20 18.10 -3.48
CA ARG A 172 -14.29 18.28 -2.33
C ARG A 172 -14.23 19.74 -1.90
N HIS A 173 -13.89 20.00 -0.64
CA HIS A 173 -13.59 21.34 -0.13
C HIS A 173 -14.74 22.34 -0.31
N VAL A 174 -15.98 21.88 -0.13
CA VAL A 174 -17.17 22.71 -0.39
C VAL A 174 -17.20 23.94 0.54
N ALA A 175 -16.81 23.76 1.80
CA ALA A 175 -16.74 24.82 2.80
C ALA A 175 -15.68 25.87 2.44
N GLU A 176 -14.47 25.44 2.12
CA GLU A 176 -13.33 26.29 1.74
C GLU A 176 -13.63 27.05 0.45
N ARG A 177 -14.22 26.39 -0.55
CA ARG A 177 -14.62 27.07 -1.79
C ARG A 177 -15.72 28.10 -1.57
N ARG A 178 -16.63 27.89 -0.60
CA ARG A 178 -17.62 28.91 -0.22
C ARG A 178 -16.94 30.12 0.41
N GLN A 179 -16.02 29.89 1.36
CA GLN A 179 -15.23 30.94 1.99
C GLN A 179 -14.38 31.71 0.97
N GLU A 180 -13.74 31.02 0.03
CA GLU A 180 -12.99 31.62 -1.06
C GLU A 180 -13.87 32.55 -1.91
N ARG A 181 -15.09 32.13 -2.25
CA ARG A 181 -16.05 32.97 -2.99
C ARG A 181 -16.45 34.22 -2.22
N GLU A 182 -16.65 34.11 -0.91
CA GLU A 182 -16.99 35.24 -0.04
C GLU A 182 -15.84 36.26 0.04
N TRP A 183 -14.61 35.81 0.27
CA TRP A 183 -13.44 36.68 0.25
C TRP A 183 -13.27 37.41 -1.08
N LYS A 184 -13.50 36.71 -2.20
CA LYS A 184 -13.46 37.32 -3.54
C LYS A 184 -14.55 38.38 -3.73
N TYR A 185 -15.76 38.11 -3.29
CA TYR A 185 -16.88 39.04 -3.35
C TYR A 185 -16.58 40.34 -2.57
N LEU A 186 -16.13 40.20 -1.32
CA LEU A 186 -15.79 41.35 -0.47
C LEU A 186 -14.66 42.19 -1.06
N ALA A 187 -13.63 41.54 -1.62
CA ALA A 187 -12.51 42.23 -2.26
C ALA A 187 -12.91 42.99 -3.54
N ASP A 188 -13.95 42.55 -4.24
CA ASP A 188 -14.47 43.22 -5.43
C ASP A 188 -15.43 44.37 -5.06
N GLU A 189 -16.15 44.30 -3.93
CA GLU A 189 -16.96 45.42 -3.43
C GLU A 189 -16.13 46.60 -2.91
N GLU A 190 -14.90 46.33 -2.44
CA GLU A 190 -13.96 47.36 -1.95
C GLU A 190 -13.16 48.04 -3.08
N ARG A 191 -13.32 47.63 -4.34
CA ARG A 191 -12.57 48.13 -5.50
C ARG A 191 -13.33 49.19 -6.30
#